data_AF-A0A813HNM7-F1
#
_entry.id   AF-A0A813HNM7-F1
#
_cell.length_a   1.000
_cell.length_b   1.000
_cell.length_c   1.000
_cell.angle_alpha   90.00
_cell.angle_beta   90.00
_cell.angle_gamma   90.00
#
_symmetry.space_group_name_H-M   'P 1'
#
loop_
_entity.id
_entity.type
_entity.pdbx_description
1 polymer ?
#
loop_
_entity_poly.entity_id
_entity_poly.type
_entity_poly.pdbx_seq_one_letter_code
_entity_poly.pdbx_strand_id
1 'polypeptide(L)'
;MPSSAFRSALCFWGASFPLAKASSDLSFLIIGDWGGGDDDMPASPGETCNAAGMAKVASELNAQFVLAVGDNFYDSGIHADNLGRFKSTFDDVFTGSSLDVDWFVIAGNHDHRGNVSYQLDFSKQSTRWKFPSLYYSFTKSLPSGKVAQFVMFDSVVAAGMGEMDSETGEILAASGPE
;
A
#
# COMPACT_ATOMS: atom_id res chain seq x y z
N MET A 1 19.79 14.05 -36.41
CA MET A 1 18.76 12.98 -36.49
C MET A 1 19.44 11.76 -37.08
N PRO A 2 19.44 10.60 -36.39
CA PRO A 2 18.28 9.71 -36.45
C PRO A 2 17.92 8.96 -35.15
N SER A 3 16.62 8.63 -35.10
CA SER A 3 15.91 7.48 -34.50
C SER A 3 16.41 6.84 -33.20
N SER A 4 15.65 7.07 -32.12
CA SER A 4 15.52 6.17 -30.98
C SER A 4 14.74 4.91 -31.39
N ALA A 5 15.42 3.76 -31.41
CA ALA A 5 14.78 2.46 -31.57
C ALA A 5 14.26 1.96 -30.22
N PHE A 6 12.96 1.66 -30.16
CA PHE A 6 12.37 0.80 -29.14
C PHE A 6 13.04 -0.57 -29.21
N ARG A 7 13.49 -1.12 -28.07
CA ARG A 7 13.85 -2.53 -27.95
C ARG A 7 13.00 -3.17 -26.86
N SER A 8 11.99 -3.92 -27.31
CA SER A 8 11.32 -4.94 -26.51
C SER A 8 12.32 -6.06 -26.20
N ALA A 9 12.36 -6.51 -24.94
CA ALA A 9 13.18 -7.64 -24.55
C ALA A 9 12.41 -8.95 -24.78
N LEU A 10 12.90 -9.77 -25.71
CA LEU A 10 12.66 -11.21 -25.71
C LEU A 10 13.57 -11.85 -24.65
N CYS A 11 12.99 -12.75 -23.85
CA CYS A 11 13.74 -13.64 -22.96
C CYS A 11 14.70 -14.53 -23.75
N PHE A 12 16.00 -14.38 -23.52
CA PHE A 12 16.99 -15.42 -23.79
C PHE A 12 17.77 -15.72 -22.50
N TRP A 13 17.90 -17.02 -22.25
CA TRP A 13 18.58 -17.64 -21.14
C TRP A 13 20.04 -17.18 -21.06
N GLY A 14 20.49 -16.74 -19.87
CA GLY A 14 21.92 -16.58 -19.58
C GLY A 14 22.51 -15.18 -19.72
N ALA A 15 21.86 -14.14 -19.19
CA ALA A 15 22.54 -12.95 -18.68
C ALA A 15 21.61 -12.22 -17.71
N SER A 16 21.81 -12.41 -16.40
CA SER A 16 21.29 -11.46 -15.42
C SER A 16 22.04 -10.16 -15.62
N PHE A 17 21.42 -9.19 -16.30
CA PHE A 17 21.88 -7.81 -16.18
C PHE A 17 21.63 -7.43 -14.72
N PRO A 18 22.67 -7.11 -13.93
CA PRO A 18 22.40 -6.48 -12.65
C PRO A 18 21.59 -5.22 -12.99
N LEU A 19 20.40 -5.08 -12.41
CA LEU A 19 19.85 -3.75 -12.23
C LEU A 19 20.99 -3.00 -11.56
N ALA A 20 21.54 -1.98 -12.24
CA ALA A 20 22.54 -1.14 -11.63
C ALA A 20 21.93 -0.67 -10.31
N LYS A 21 22.52 -1.10 -9.19
CA LYS A 21 22.08 -0.70 -7.87
C LYS A 21 22.32 0.80 -7.80
N ALA A 22 21.29 1.57 -8.12
CA ALA A 22 21.30 2.98 -7.79
C ALA A 22 21.59 3.03 -6.29
N SER A 23 22.61 3.79 -5.91
CA SER A 23 22.79 4.22 -4.53
C SER A 23 21.57 5.06 -4.18
N SER A 24 20.46 4.42 -3.83
CA SER A 24 19.24 5.13 -3.50
C SER A 24 19.41 5.63 -2.08
N ASP A 25 19.70 6.91 -1.96
CA ASP A 25 19.65 7.70 -0.74
C ASP A 25 18.34 7.46 0.05
N LEU A 26 17.25 7.13 -0.66
CA LEU A 26 15.96 6.74 -0.12
C LEU A 26 15.30 5.71 -1.04
N SER A 27 14.93 4.55 -0.51
CA SER A 27 14.15 3.52 -1.19
C SER A 27 12.97 3.10 -0.32
N PHE A 28 11.80 2.93 -0.93
CA PHE A 28 10.58 2.51 -0.27
C PHE A 28 9.64 1.87 -1.28
N LEU A 29 8.65 1.13 -0.80
CA LEU A 29 7.59 0.55 -1.65
C LEU A 29 6.31 1.35 -1.52
N ILE A 30 5.45 1.25 -2.54
CA ILE A 30 4.08 1.78 -2.53
C ILE A 30 3.16 0.64 -2.95
N ILE A 31 2.07 0.45 -2.22
CA ILE A 31 1.02 -0.53 -2.53
C ILE A 31 -0.34 0.06 -2.20
N GLY A 32 -1.33 -0.15 -3.07
CA GLY A 32 -2.74 0.17 -2.87
C GLY A 32 -3.59 -1.04 -3.24
N ASP A 33 -4.86 -1.03 -2.85
CA ASP A 33 -5.85 -2.01 -3.32
C ASP A 33 -5.41 -3.45 -3.01
N TRP A 34 -4.93 -3.67 -1.78
CA TRP A 34 -4.25 -4.90 -1.39
C TRP A 34 -5.02 -5.72 -0.37
N GLY A 35 -6.16 -5.22 0.12
CA GLY A 35 -6.91 -5.77 1.25
C GLY A 35 -7.63 -7.10 1.05
N GLY A 36 -7.10 -7.99 0.21
CA GLY A 36 -7.61 -9.35 0.03
C GLY A 36 -9.00 -9.45 -0.58
N GLY A 37 -9.76 -10.45 -0.14
CA GLY A 37 -11.17 -10.65 -0.48
C GLY A 37 -12.11 -10.10 0.59
N ASP A 38 -13.26 -10.72 0.82
CA ASP A 38 -14.21 -10.37 1.90
C ASP A 38 -13.86 -11.07 3.23
N ASP A 39 -14.71 -10.94 4.24
CA ASP A 39 -14.50 -11.53 5.57
C ASP A 39 -14.41 -13.07 5.54
N ASP A 40 -15.01 -13.73 4.54
CA ASP A 40 -14.97 -15.18 4.36
C ASP A 40 -13.66 -15.64 3.68
N MET A 41 -13.11 -14.81 2.78
CA MET A 41 -11.83 -15.04 2.12
C MET A 41 -10.89 -13.83 2.29
N PRO A 42 -10.35 -13.61 3.51
CA PRO A 42 -9.69 -12.36 3.87
C PRO A 42 -8.34 -12.12 3.19
N ALA A 43 -7.71 -13.16 2.62
CA ALA A 43 -6.50 -13.04 1.83
C ALA A 43 -6.71 -13.67 0.45
N SER A 44 -6.13 -13.05 -0.58
CA SER A 44 -6.23 -13.57 -1.95
C SER A 44 -4.92 -14.21 -2.45
N PRO A 45 -4.98 -15.13 -3.43
CA PRO A 45 -3.77 -15.65 -4.07
C PRO A 45 -2.93 -14.56 -4.76
N GLY A 46 -3.58 -13.55 -5.34
CA GLY A 46 -2.91 -12.43 -6.00
C GLY A 46 -2.14 -11.56 -5.01
N GLU A 47 -2.78 -11.24 -3.88
CA GLU A 47 -2.17 -10.52 -2.76
C GLU A 47 -0.97 -11.26 -2.20
N THR A 48 -1.10 -12.57 -1.91
CA THR A 48 0.01 -13.40 -1.40
C THR A 48 1.19 -13.46 -2.39
N CYS A 49 0.90 -13.57 -3.70
CA CYS A 49 1.92 -13.52 -4.74
C CYS A 49 2.62 -12.15 -4.79
N ASN A 50 1.85 -11.06 -4.67
CA ASN A 50 2.37 -9.71 -4.62
C ASN A 50 3.27 -9.52 -3.38
N ALA A 51 2.83 -9.95 -2.19
CA ALA A 51 3.63 -9.90 -0.96
C ALA A 51 4.99 -10.60 -1.10
N ALA A 52 5.03 -11.78 -1.74
CA ALA A 52 6.28 -12.47 -2.04
C ALA A 52 7.19 -11.68 -2.99
N GLY A 53 6.62 -11.08 -4.04
CA GLY A 53 7.33 -10.19 -4.97
C GLY A 53 7.87 -8.94 -4.29
N MET A 54 7.04 -8.28 -3.48
CA MET A 54 7.41 -7.12 -2.67
C MET A 54 8.58 -7.45 -1.74
N ALA A 55 8.55 -8.58 -1.05
CA ALA A 55 9.65 -8.97 -0.16
C ALA A 55 10.98 -9.12 -0.91
N LYS A 56 10.95 -9.70 -2.12
CA LYS A 56 12.13 -9.79 -2.99
C LYS A 56 12.63 -8.39 -3.39
N VAL A 57 11.74 -7.53 -3.90
CA VAL A 57 12.10 -6.17 -4.32
C VAL A 57 12.60 -5.31 -3.15
N ALA A 58 11.95 -5.40 -1.98
CA ALA A 58 12.37 -4.71 -0.77
C ALA A 58 13.79 -5.10 -0.35
N SER A 59 14.13 -6.39 -0.44
CA SER A 59 15.48 -6.89 -0.14
C SER A 59 16.52 -6.36 -1.14
N GLU A 60 16.21 -6.39 -2.44
CA GLU A 60 17.10 -5.91 -3.50
C GLU A 60 17.37 -4.40 -3.41
N LEU A 61 16.33 -3.62 -3.08
CA LEU A 61 16.39 -2.16 -2.98
C LEU A 61 16.79 -1.64 -1.59
N ASN A 62 16.84 -2.52 -0.58
CA ASN A 62 16.94 -2.12 0.82
C ASN A 62 15.86 -1.07 1.18
N ALA A 63 14.60 -1.43 0.92
CA ALA A 63 13.46 -0.57 1.20
C ALA A 63 13.41 -0.21 2.69
N GLN A 64 13.20 1.07 2.98
CA GLN A 64 13.25 1.63 4.34
C GLN A 64 11.86 1.73 4.98
N PHE A 65 10.80 1.70 4.18
CA PHE A 65 9.40 1.72 4.60
C PHE A 65 8.48 1.35 3.42
N VAL A 66 7.20 1.18 3.71
CA VAL A 66 6.11 0.98 2.74
C VAL A 66 5.09 2.10 2.89
N LEU A 67 4.54 2.60 1.78
CA LEU A 67 3.34 3.42 1.74
C LEU A 67 2.16 2.53 1.34
N ALA A 68 1.19 2.34 2.24
CA ALA A 68 -0.07 1.66 1.95
C ALA A 68 -1.14 2.72 1.67
N VAL A 69 -1.56 2.83 0.41
CA VAL A 69 -2.29 4.00 -0.11
C VAL A 69 -3.81 3.82 -0.17
N GLY A 70 -4.36 2.99 0.72
CA GLY A 70 -5.80 2.79 0.86
C GLY A 70 -6.28 1.44 0.34
N ASP A 71 -7.55 1.17 0.64
CA ASP A 71 -8.24 -0.10 0.41
C ASP A 71 -7.48 -1.27 1.04
N ASN A 72 -7.24 -1.10 2.33
CA ASN A 72 -6.42 -1.99 3.14
C ASN A 72 -7.17 -3.27 3.52
N PHE A 73 -8.50 -3.24 3.55
CA PHE A 73 -9.36 -4.39 3.83
C PHE A 73 -10.65 -4.35 3.00
N TYR A 74 -10.75 -5.18 1.97
CA TYR A 74 -11.97 -5.33 1.16
C TYR A 74 -13.02 -6.19 1.87
N ASP A 75 -14.31 -6.10 1.58
CA ASP A 75 -14.96 -5.06 0.80
C ASP A 75 -15.51 -3.92 1.70
N SER A 76 -15.54 -4.14 3.01
CA SER A 76 -16.18 -3.28 4.01
C SER A 76 -15.30 -2.93 5.21
N GLY A 77 -13.97 -2.96 5.06
CA GLY A 77 -13.07 -2.50 6.10
C GLY A 77 -13.06 -3.41 7.35
N ILE A 78 -12.86 -2.78 8.51
CA ILE A 78 -12.78 -3.45 9.82
C ILE A 78 -14.01 -3.12 10.67
N HIS A 79 -14.54 -4.12 11.35
CA HIS A 79 -15.67 -4.10 12.26
C HIS A 79 -15.27 -4.64 13.65
N ALA A 80 -16.13 -4.44 14.64
CA ALA A 80 -15.85 -4.82 16.03
C ALA A 80 -15.68 -6.34 16.21
N ASP A 81 -16.39 -7.13 15.41
CA ASP A 81 -16.44 -8.58 15.45
C ASP A 81 -15.44 -9.26 14.51
N ASN A 82 -14.74 -8.51 13.66
CA ASN A 82 -13.78 -9.06 12.69
C ASN A 82 -12.32 -8.58 12.89
N LEU A 83 -11.94 -8.10 14.09
CA LEU A 83 -10.57 -7.61 14.37
C LEU A 83 -9.44 -8.59 14.01
N GLY A 84 -9.73 -9.90 13.90
CA GLY A 84 -8.80 -10.90 13.37
C GLY A 84 -8.32 -10.64 11.93
N ARG A 85 -9.01 -9.76 11.19
CA ARG A 85 -8.70 -9.41 9.80
C ARG A 85 -7.30 -8.80 9.62
N PHE A 86 -6.83 -8.01 10.58
CA PHE A 86 -5.45 -7.51 10.60
C PHE A 86 -4.45 -8.66 10.51
N LYS A 87 -4.70 -9.76 11.22
CA LYS A 87 -3.81 -10.92 11.17
C LYS A 87 -3.89 -11.63 9.83
N SER A 88 -5.10 -11.94 9.36
CA SER A 88 -5.29 -12.75 8.15
C SER A 88 -4.89 -12.05 6.86
N THR A 89 -5.07 -10.73 6.78
CA THR A 89 -4.83 -9.94 5.55
C THR A 89 -3.52 -9.17 5.60
N PHE A 90 -3.01 -8.83 6.79
CA PHE A 90 -1.76 -8.05 6.90
C PHE A 90 -0.59 -8.86 7.49
N ASP A 91 -0.73 -9.42 8.69
CA ASP A 91 0.41 -10.06 9.37
C ASP A 91 0.79 -11.42 8.78
N ASP A 92 -0.18 -12.23 8.38
CA ASP A 92 0.07 -13.56 7.79
C ASP A 92 0.42 -13.51 6.30
N VAL A 93 0.13 -12.39 5.63
CA VAL A 93 0.40 -12.21 4.20
C VAL A 93 1.78 -11.58 3.98
N PHE A 94 2.08 -10.46 4.66
CA PHE A 94 3.32 -9.70 4.46
C PHE A 94 4.42 -10.11 5.43
N THR A 95 4.79 -11.39 5.40
CA THR A 95 5.69 -12.04 6.37
C THR A 95 7.18 -11.93 6.05
N GLY A 96 7.55 -11.41 4.88
CA GLY A 96 8.95 -11.27 4.48
C GLY A 96 9.72 -10.33 5.41
N SER A 97 10.90 -10.73 5.88
CA SER A 97 11.69 -9.91 6.82
C SER A 97 12.11 -8.54 6.25
N SER A 98 12.24 -8.42 4.93
CA SER A 98 12.47 -7.15 4.23
C SER A 98 11.23 -6.22 4.21
N LEU A 99 10.07 -6.73 4.63
CA LEU A 99 8.83 -5.97 4.82
C LEU A 99 8.55 -5.68 6.31
N ASP A 100 9.42 -6.11 7.22
CA ASP A 100 9.42 -5.73 8.64
C ASP A 100 10.04 -4.34 8.83
N VAL A 101 9.43 -3.37 8.17
CA VAL A 101 9.77 -1.94 8.18
C VAL A 101 8.51 -1.15 8.51
N ASP A 102 8.59 0.16 8.73
CA ASP A 102 7.37 0.96 8.92
C ASP A 102 6.48 0.91 7.66
N TRP A 103 5.17 0.72 7.87
CA TRP A 103 4.10 0.85 6.89
C TRP A 103 3.31 2.11 7.21
N PHE A 104 3.46 3.15 6.40
CA PHE A 104 2.67 4.38 6.51
C PHE A 104 1.38 4.22 5.73
N VAL A 105 0.27 4.17 6.45
CA VAL A 105 -1.04 3.81 5.91
C VAL A 105 -1.96 5.01 5.79
N ILE A 106 -2.81 5.03 4.77
CA ILE A 106 -4.02 5.85 4.67
C ILE A 106 -5.23 4.96 4.40
N ALA A 107 -6.43 5.47 4.61
CA ALA A 107 -7.68 4.78 4.33
C ALA A 107 -8.17 5.08 2.90
N GLY A 108 -8.73 4.06 2.24
CA GLY A 108 -9.51 4.17 1.02
C GLY A 108 -11.02 4.08 1.29
N ASN A 109 -11.83 4.06 0.23
CA ASN A 109 -13.29 4.00 0.36
C ASN A 109 -13.76 2.68 1.01
N HIS A 110 -13.10 1.56 0.75
CA HIS A 110 -13.49 0.29 1.38
C HIS A 110 -13.20 0.28 2.88
N ASP A 111 -12.15 0.96 3.30
CA ASP A 111 -11.83 1.14 4.72
C ASP A 111 -12.92 1.96 5.45
N HIS A 112 -13.47 2.98 4.78
CA HIS A 112 -14.54 3.84 5.29
C HIS A 112 -15.94 3.21 5.29
N ARG A 113 -16.15 2.11 4.55
CA ARG A 113 -17.34 1.27 4.71
C ARG A 113 -17.36 0.54 6.06
N GLY A 114 -16.17 0.30 6.61
CA GLY A 114 -15.98 -0.18 7.97
C GLY A 114 -15.79 0.95 8.96
N ASN A 115 -15.11 0.65 10.05
CA ASN A 115 -14.70 1.66 11.03
C ASN A 115 -13.18 1.84 10.99
N VAL A 116 -12.74 2.91 10.32
CA VAL A 116 -11.32 3.31 10.23
C VAL A 116 -10.70 3.55 11.60
N SER A 117 -11.47 3.83 12.65
CA SER A 117 -10.92 3.97 14.01
C SER A 117 -10.19 2.72 14.48
N TYR A 118 -10.60 1.52 14.05
CA TYR A 118 -9.88 0.28 14.37
C TYR A 118 -8.51 0.22 13.70
N GLN A 119 -8.38 0.75 12.49
CA GLN A 119 -7.09 0.84 11.80
C GLN A 119 -6.16 1.86 12.47
N LEU A 120 -6.70 2.99 12.94
CA LEU A 120 -5.95 3.96 13.74
C LEU A 120 -5.50 3.36 15.08
N ASP A 121 -6.38 2.62 15.75
CA ASP A 121 -6.06 1.96 17.02
C ASP A 121 -5.07 0.80 16.85
N PHE A 122 -5.06 0.13 15.70
CA PHE A 122 -4.09 -0.92 15.39
C PHE A 122 -2.65 -0.40 15.38
N SER A 123 -2.42 0.89 15.10
CA SER A 123 -1.08 1.51 15.25
C SER A 123 -0.52 1.50 16.66
N LYS A 124 -1.36 1.35 17.68
CA LYS A 124 -0.93 1.23 19.07
C LYS A 124 -0.49 -0.19 19.40
N GLN A 125 -0.87 -1.17 18.57
CA GLN A 125 -0.66 -2.60 18.79
C GLN A 125 0.47 -3.15 17.91
N SER A 126 0.53 -2.71 16.65
CA SER A 126 1.52 -3.17 15.68
C SER A 126 2.77 -2.28 15.66
N THR A 127 3.94 -2.90 15.63
CA THR A 127 5.23 -2.20 15.55
C THR A 127 5.46 -1.58 14.18
N ARG A 128 4.90 -2.16 13.11
CA ARG A 128 5.09 -1.71 11.74
C ARG A 128 3.94 -0.90 11.16
N TRP A 129 2.72 -1.01 11.69
CA TRP A 129 1.56 -0.24 11.19
C TRP A 129 1.56 1.21 11.69
N LYS A 130 1.79 2.19 10.82
CA LYS A 130 1.83 3.63 11.13
C LYS A 130 0.66 4.36 10.47
N PHE A 131 -0.40 4.58 11.24
CA PHE A 131 -1.61 5.28 10.85
C PHE A 131 -2.14 6.13 12.05
N PRO A 132 -1.49 7.26 12.36
CA PRO A 132 -1.79 8.03 13.57
C PRO A 132 -3.07 8.87 13.48
N SER A 133 -3.47 9.26 12.28
CA SER A 133 -4.67 10.07 12.01
C SER A 133 -5.03 9.96 10.53
N LEU A 134 -6.27 10.32 10.16
CA LEU A 134 -6.76 10.24 8.76
C LEU A 134 -5.92 11.08 7.79
N TYR A 135 -5.30 12.14 8.28
CA TYR A 135 -4.31 12.92 7.55
C TYR A 135 -3.12 13.19 8.46
N TYR A 136 -1.92 13.00 7.94
CA TYR A 136 -0.67 13.22 8.65
C TYR A 136 0.47 13.43 7.67
N SER A 137 1.63 13.77 8.20
CA SER A 137 2.82 13.94 7.38
C SER A 137 4.05 13.46 8.14
N PHE A 138 5.06 13.03 7.42
CA PHE A 138 6.35 12.65 8.01
C PHE A 138 7.49 12.95 7.05
N THR A 139 8.69 13.04 7.59
CA THR A 139 9.88 13.40 6.83
C THR A 139 10.94 12.31 6.85
N LYS A 140 11.72 12.18 5.77
CA LYS A 140 12.94 11.37 5.73
C LYS A 140 14.12 12.27 5.34
N SER A 141 15.19 12.18 6.11
CA SER A 141 16.44 12.90 5.81
C SER A 141 17.22 12.14 4.74
N LEU A 142 17.79 12.86 3.79
CA LEU A 142 18.62 12.31 2.72
C LEU A 142 20.10 12.53 3.03
N PRO A 143 21.01 11.63 2.59
CA PRO A 143 22.47 11.83 2.68
C PRO A 143 22.95 13.15 2.10
N SER A 144 22.24 13.69 1.09
CA SER A 144 22.50 15.02 0.53
C SER A 144 22.24 16.21 1.48
N GLY A 145 21.71 15.98 2.69
CA GLY A 145 21.28 17.00 3.63
C GLY A 145 19.89 17.59 3.33
N LYS A 146 19.22 17.11 2.27
CA LYS A 146 17.84 17.47 1.93
C LYS A 146 16.85 16.64 2.75
N VAL A 147 15.60 17.09 2.77
CA VAL A 147 14.48 16.39 3.42
C VAL A 147 13.42 16.04 2.38
N ALA A 148 12.95 14.81 2.39
CA ALA A 148 11.74 14.38 1.68
C ALA A 148 10.54 14.46 2.65
N GLN A 149 9.53 15.24 2.30
CA GLN A 149 8.27 15.33 3.05
C GLN A 149 7.21 14.45 2.36
N PHE A 150 6.59 13.58 3.13
CA PHE A 150 5.45 12.77 2.73
C PHE A 150 4.20 13.36 3.36
N VAL A 151 3.17 13.59 2.56
CA VAL A 151 1.87 14.09 3.00
C VAL A 151 0.85 13.01 2.69
N MET A 152 0.29 12.44 3.74
CA MET A 152 -0.66 11.35 3.73
C MET A 152 -2.03 11.94 4.05
N PHE A 153 -2.99 11.84 3.14
CA PHE A 153 -4.31 12.46 3.32
C PHE A 153 -5.42 11.50 2.91
N ASP A 154 -6.57 11.66 3.55
CA ASP A 154 -7.77 10.88 3.33
C ASP A 154 -8.63 11.55 2.26
N SER A 155 -8.70 10.94 1.08
CA SER A 155 -9.49 11.45 -0.04
C SER A 155 -10.98 11.33 0.21
N VAL A 156 -11.44 10.35 0.97
CA VAL A 156 -12.85 10.14 1.27
C VAL A 156 -13.36 11.23 2.21
N VAL A 157 -12.60 11.58 3.25
CA VAL A 157 -12.91 12.72 4.11
C VAL A 157 -12.88 14.03 3.32
N ALA A 158 -11.94 14.18 2.38
CA ALA A 158 -11.75 15.42 1.64
C ALA A 158 -12.77 15.64 0.50
N ALA A 159 -13.20 14.57 -0.16
CA ALA A 159 -13.97 14.63 -1.41
C ALA A 159 -15.29 13.85 -1.37
N GLY A 160 -15.51 13.03 -0.34
CA GLY A 160 -16.66 12.11 -0.24
C GLY A 160 -16.37 10.72 -0.83
N MET A 161 -17.34 9.81 -0.69
CA MET A 161 -17.27 8.47 -1.25
C MET A 161 -17.44 8.51 -2.77
N GLY A 162 -16.41 8.10 -3.51
CA GLY A 162 -16.55 7.76 -4.92
C GLY A 162 -16.91 6.28 -5.04
N GLU A 163 -18.04 5.98 -5.66
CA GLU A 163 -18.48 4.58 -5.85
C GLU A 163 -18.66 4.30 -7.33
N MET A 164 -18.25 3.11 -7.77
CA MET A 164 -18.67 2.61 -9.08
C MET A 164 -20.07 2.03 -8.94
N ASP A 165 -21.01 2.59 -9.67
CA ASP A 165 -22.35 2.04 -9.78
C ASP A 165 -22.26 0.64 -10.43
N SER A 166 -22.76 -0.37 -9.72
CA SER A 166 -22.57 -1.77 -10.11
C SER A 166 -23.45 -2.19 -11.29
N GLU A 167 -24.50 -1.43 -11.62
CA GLU A 167 -25.40 -1.71 -12.75
C GLU A 167 -24.92 -1.05 -14.05
N THR A 168 -24.40 0.18 -13.95
CA THR A 168 -24.00 1.01 -15.09
C THR A 168 -22.50 1.00 -15.33
N GLY A 169 -21.70 0.68 -14.32
CA GLY A 169 -20.25 0.78 -14.35
C GLY A 169 -19.72 2.23 -14.35
N GLU A 170 -20.58 3.21 -14.10
CA GLU A 170 -20.19 4.61 -14.01
C GLU A 170 -19.61 4.92 -12.62
N ILE A 171 -18.56 5.72 -12.57
CA ILE A 171 -18.05 6.26 -11.30
C ILE A 171 -18.98 7.40 -10.89
N LEU A 172 -19.74 7.18 -9.82
CA LEU A 172 -20.51 8.21 -9.15
C LEU A 172 -19.53 9.23 -8.56
N ALA A 173 -19.69 10.49 -8.98
CA ALA A 173 -18.88 11.57 -8.47
C ALA A 173 -19.09 11.68 -6.95
N ALA A 174 -17.98 11.73 -6.22
CA ALA A 174 -18.01 11.95 -4.80
C ALA A 174 -18.73 13.29 -4.49
N SER A 175 -19.66 13.27 -3.53
CA SER A 175 -20.57 14.38 -3.25
C SER A 175 -19.92 15.58 -2.54
N GLY A 176 -18.59 15.59 -2.39
CA GLY A 176 -17.87 16.48 -1.50
C GLY A 176 -17.96 16.01 -0.04
N PRO A 177 -17.26 16.69 0.89
CA PRO A 177 -17.45 16.46 2.31
C PRO A 177 -18.90 16.83 2.70
N GLU A 178 -19.53 16.02 3.56
CA GLU A 178 -20.75 16.44 4.28
C GLU A 178 -20.50 17.63 5.22
#